data_AF-A0A3B4C3U5-F1
#
_entry.id   AF-A0A3B4C3U5-F1
#
_cell.length_a   1.000
_cell.length_b   1.000
_cell.length_c   1.000
_cell.angle_alpha   90.00
_cell.angle_beta   90.00
_cell.angle_gamma   90.00
#
_symmetry.space_group_name_H-M   'P 1'
#
loop_
_entity.id
_entity.type
_entity.pdbx_description
1 polymer ?
#
loop_
_entity_poly.entity_id
_entity_poly.type
_entity_poly.pdbx_seq_one_letter_code
_entity_poly.pdbx_strand_id
1 'polypeptide(L)' 'MDRLDVAETFHGITFPGHLHTQETFQYAMSFKFQDTDTLIVTYPKSGNTSQLFLPNSK' A
#
# COMPACT_ATOMS: atom_id res chain seq x y z
N MET A 1 -18.20 -10.33 -9.94
CA MET A 1 -18.26 -8.94 -9.45
C MET A 1 -17.35 -8.85 -8.24
N ASP A 2 -16.29 -8.05 -8.31
CA ASP A 2 -15.47 -7.76 -7.13
C ASP A 2 -16.35 -7.10 -6.08
N ARG A 3 -16.29 -7.59 -4.84
CA ARG A 3 -17.03 -7.03 -3.71
C ARG A 3 -16.33 -5.74 -3.26
N LEU A 4 -16.45 -4.69 -4.07
CA LEU A 4 -15.79 -3.41 -3.87
C LEU A 4 -16.17 -2.72 -2.54
N ASP A 5 -17.30 -3.10 -1.95
CA ASP A 5 -17.81 -2.55 -0.69
C ASP A 5 -17.25 -3.25 0.56
N VAL A 6 -16.40 -4.26 0.41
CA VAL A 6 -15.77 -4.91 1.57
C VAL A 6 -14.69 -3.98 2.11
N ALA A 7 -14.78 -3.66 3.39
CA ALA A 7 -13.82 -2.85 4.12
C ALA A 7 -13.21 -3.68 5.26
N GLU A 8 -11.89 -3.68 5.36
CA GLU A 8 -11.15 -4.36 6.41
C GLU A 8 -10.58 -3.33 7.37
N THR A 9 -10.71 -3.57 8.68
CA THR A 9 -10.19 -2.64 9.70
C THR A 9 -9.01 -3.27 10.42
N PHE A 10 -7.86 -2.61 10.34
CA PHE A 10 -6.62 -3.06 10.97
C PHE A 10 -6.03 -1.91 11.80
N HIS A 11 -5.80 -2.15 13.10
CA HIS A 11 -5.39 -1.13 14.09
C HIS A 11 -6.21 0.17 14.02
N GLY A 12 -7.52 0.08 13.76
CA GLY A 12 -8.43 1.24 13.69
C GLY A 12 -8.41 2.02 12.37
N ILE A 13 -7.64 1.58 11.37
CA ILE A 13 -7.63 2.15 10.02
C ILE A 13 -8.44 1.24 9.10
N THR A 14 -9.31 1.83 8.28
CA THR A 14 -10.15 1.11 7.32
C THR A 14 -9.49 1.07 5.93
N PHE A 15 -9.39 -0.13 5.37
CA PHE A 15 -8.76 -0.42 4.09
C PHE A 15 -9.75 -1.10 3.13
N PRO A 16 -9.56 -0.98 1.80
CA PRO A 16 -10.34 -1.75 0.84
C PRO A 16 -10.07 -3.26 1.01
N GLY A 17 -11.07 -4.00 1.46
CA GLY A 17 -10.95 -5.41 1.84
C GLY A 17 -10.79 -6.40 0.70
N HIS A 18 -11.02 -5.96 -0.53
CA HIS A 18 -10.70 -6.73 -1.74
C HIS A 18 -9.22 -6.60 -2.15
N LEU A 19 -8.49 -5.62 -1.62
CA LEU A 19 -7.05 -5.41 -1.87
C LEU A 19 -6.19 -5.81 -0.66
N HIS A 20 -6.67 -5.54 0.55
CA HIS A 20 -5.95 -5.83 1.78
C HIS A 20 -6.76 -6.80 2.63
N THR A 21 -6.15 -7.94 2.97
CA THR A 21 -6.70 -8.92 3.90
C THR A 21 -5.90 -8.91 5.20
N GLN A 22 -6.50 -9.47 6.27
CA GLN A 22 -5.80 -9.63 7.54
C GLN A 22 -4.45 -10.35 7.40
N GLU A 23 -4.34 -11.32 6.49
CA GLU A 23 -3.09 -12.04 6.19
C GLU A 23 -2.02 -11.12 5.59
N THR A 24 -2.39 -10.30 4.60
CA THR A 24 -1.44 -9.35 3.99
C THR A 24 -0.90 -8.34 4.99
N PHE A 25 -1.71 -7.90 5.97
CA PHE A 25 -1.25 -7.05 7.06
C PHE A 25 -0.25 -7.75 7.96
N GLN A 26 -0.49 -9.01 8.32
CA GLN A 26 0.46 -9.78 9.15
C GLN A 26 1.79 -10.01 8.42
N TYR A 27 1.74 -10.24 7.11
CA TYR A 27 2.94 -10.30 6.28
C TYR A 27 3.69 -8.96 6.29
N ALA A 28 3.00 -7.85 6.04
CA ALA A 28 3.63 -6.52 6.06
C ALA A 28 4.29 -6.20 7.41
N MET A 29 3.68 -6.61 8.53
CA MET A 29 4.23 -6.42 9.88
C MET A 29 5.48 -7.27 10.16
N SER A 30 5.61 -8.42 9.49
CA SER A 30 6.74 -9.34 9.67
C SER A 30 7.80 -9.22 8.56
N PHE A 31 7.54 -8.41 7.53
CA PHE A 31 8.41 -8.19 6.40
C PHE A 31 9.81 -7.75 6.85
N LYS A 32 10.84 -8.41 6.33
CA LYS A 32 12.24 -8.14 6.63
C LYS A 32 12.87 -7.40 5.47
N PHE A 33 12.99 -6.08 5.63
CA PHE A 33 13.75 -5.23 4.72
C PHE A 33 15.21 -5.68 4.67
N GLN A 34 15.78 -5.62 3.48
CA GLN A 34 17.22 -5.72 3.24
C GLN A 34 17.83 -4.32 3.21
N ASP A 35 19.13 -4.22 3.46
CA ASP A 35 19.85 -2.93 3.50
C ASP A 35 19.80 -2.16 2.16
N THR A 36 19.52 -2.85 1.05
CA THR A 36 19.40 -2.27 -0.29
C THR A 36 17.99 -1.86 -0.67
N ASP A 37 16.99 -2.16 0.15
CA ASP A 37 15.60 -1.86 -0.18
C ASP A 37 15.33 -0.36 -0.05
N THR A 38 14.52 0.18 -0.97
CA THR A 38 14.06 1.58 -0.92
C THR A 38 12.54 1.59 -0.75
N LEU A 39 12.06 2.24 0.31
CA LEU A 39 10.63 2.34 0.62
C LEU A 39 10.07 3.69 0.18
N ILE A 40 8.96 3.67 -0.57
CA ILE A 40 8.19 4.87 -0.91
C ILE A 40 6.93 4.89 -0.03
N VAL A 41 6.79 5.94 0.78
CA VAL A 41 5.65 6.11 1.69
C VAL A 41 4.84 7.32 1.26
N THR A 42 3.54 7.12 1.00
CA THR A 42 2.60 8.19 0.65
C THR A 42 1.25 7.95 1.32
N TYR A 43 0.49 9.01 1.57
CA TYR A 43 -0.89 8.89 1.97
C TYR A 43 -1.76 8.73 0.71
N PRO A 44 -2.80 7.88 0.70
CA PRO A 44 -3.67 7.75 -0.47
C PRO A 44 -4.18 9.13 -0.91
N LYS A 45 -4.03 9.47 -2.19
CA LYS A 45 -4.35 10.77 -2.80
C LYS A 45 -3.42 11.94 -2.46
N SER A 46 -2.38 11.78 -1.64
CA SER A 46 -1.36 12.83 -1.41
C SER A 46 -0.24 12.84 -2.46
N GLY A 47 -0.09 11.75 -3.20
CA GLY A 47 0.64 11.70 -4.46
C GLY A 47 -0.37 11.47 -5.57
N ASN A 48 -0.69 12.51 -6.33
CA ASN A 48 -1.21 12.29 -7.68
C ASN A 48 -0.14 11.46 -8.42
N THR A 49 -0.60 10.45 -9.16
CA THR A 49 0.14 9.39 -9.87
C THR A 49 1.48 9.83 -10.50
N SER A 50 1.63 11.11 -10.80
CA SER A 50 2.82 11.81 -11.26
C SER A 50 4.08 11.67 -10.39
N GLN A 51 4.02 11.50 -9.07
CA GLN A 51 5.26 11.46 -8.25
C GLN A 51 6.04 10.14 -8.34
N LEU A 52 5.41 9.05 -8.81
CA LEU A 52 6.13 7.81 -9.17
C LEU A 52 6.82 7.94 -10.54
N PHE A 53 6.45 8.96 -11.33
CA PHE A 53 7.10 9.30 -12.60
C PHE A 53 8.00 10.52 -12.41
N LEU A 54 9.10 10.38 -11.67
CA LEU A 54 10.18 11.34 -11.86
C LEU A 54 10.83 11.09 -13.22
N PRO A 55 10.93 12.13 -14.08
CA PRO A 55 11.41 12.02 -15.44
C PRO A 55 12.92 11.85 -15.40
N ASN A 56 13.46 10.90 -16.17
CA ASN A 56 14.72 11.07 -16.89
C ASN A 56 15.01 9.85 -17.76
N SER A 57 14.88 10.01 -19.08
CA SER A 57 16.01 9.70 -19.96
C SER A 57 15.85 10.38 -21.32
N LYS A 58 16.71 11.38 -21.52
CA LYS A 58 17.04 12.18 -22.72
C LYS A 58 16.21 13.43 -23.01
#